data_AF-A0A3S4G0Q8-F1
#
_entry.id   AF-A0A3S4G0Q8-F1
#
_cell.length_a   1.000
_cell.length_b   1.000
_cell.length_c   1.000
_cell.angle_alpha   90.00
_cell.angle_beta   90.00
_cell.angle_gamma   90.00
#
_symmetry.space_group_name_H-M   'P 1'
#
loop_
_entity.id
_entity.type
_entity.pdbx_description
1 polymer ?
#
loop_
_entity_poly.entity_id
_entity_poly.type
_entity_poly.pdbx_seq_one_letter_code
_entity_poly.pdbx_strand_id
1 'polypeptide(L)'
;MENGTTHQKYMQDKHPEINTVSYDSYQNAILELKNGRIDGVFGDTAVVNEWLKNSPQLAPVGEHITDAQYFGTGLGIAVRPNNKALLDKLNAALTAIKADGTYQAISDKWFPQ
;
A
#
# COMPACT_ATOMS: atom_id res chain seq x y z
N MET A 1 -2.37 4.11 10.20
CA MET A 1 -2.27 4.10 8.71
C MET A 1 -1.22 5.12 8.29
N GLU A 2 -0.70 5.04 7.07
CA GLU A 2 0.29 6.01 6.57
C GLU A 2 -0.37 7.28 6.02
N ASN A 3 0.22 8.45 6.30
CA ASN A 3 -0.28 9.76 5.83
C ASN A 3 -0.24 9.89 4.30
N GLY A 4 -1.25 10.54 3.72
CA GLY A 4 -1.33 10.83 2.27
C GLY A 4 -1.73 9.65 1.39
N THR A 5 -2.17 8.53 1.99
CA THR A 5 -2.52 7.29 1.26
C THR A 5 -3.99 7.22 0.87
N THR A 6 -4.32 6.35 -0.09
CA THR A 6 -5.70 5.98 -0.42
C THR A 6 -6.44 5.40 0.78
N HIS A 7 -5.73 4.69 1.67
CA HIS A 7 -6.26 4.16 2.93
C HIS A 7 -6.77 5.27 3.84
N GLN A 8 -6.00 6.36 4.01
CA GLN A 8 -6.43 7.51 4.81
C GLN A 8 -7.68 8.15 4.23
N LYS A 9 -7.72 8.37 2.91
CA LYS A 9 -8.88 8.96 2.24
C LYS A 9 -10.13 8.08 2.36
N TYR A 10 -9.98 6.77 2.18
CA TYR A 10 -11.08 5.81 2.34
C TYR A 10 -11.68 5.87 3.74
N MET A 11 -10.86 5.85 4.79
CA MET A 11 -11.34 5.89 6.17
C MET A 11 -12.06 7.20 6.49
N GLN A 12 -11.53 8.34 6.03
CA GLN A 12 -12.17 9.65 6.22
C GLN A 12 -13.53 9.75 5.53
N ASP A 13 -13.64 9.24 4.30
CA ASP A 13 -14.86 9.37 3.50
C ASP A 13 -15.93 8.31 3.87
N LYS A 14 -15.52 7.10 4.25
CA LYS A 14 -16.43 5.95 4.46
C LYS A 14 -16.66 5.59 5.93
N HIS A 15 -15.70 5.91 6.80
CA HIS A 15 -15.74 5.58 8.22
C HIS A 15 -15.41 6.79 9.11
N PRO A 16 -16.14 7.91 8.98
CA PRO A 16 -15.90 9.11 9.79
C PRO A 16 -16.13 8.88 11.29
N GLU A 17 -16.82 7.81 11.67
CA GLU A 17 -17.02 7.37 13.05
C GLU A 17 -15.74 6.80 13.70
N ILE A 18 -14.76 6.39 12.90
CA ILE A 18 -13.51 5.81 13.40
C ILE A 18 -12.49 6.93 13.64
N ASN A 19 -11.97 7.00 14.86
CA ASN A 19 -10.85 7.91 15.16
C ASN A 19 -9.58 7.40 14.49
N THR A 20 -9.15 8.08 13.42
CA THR A 20 -7.97 7.69 12.66
C THR A 20 -6.72 8.40 13.15
N VAL A 21 -5.65 7.63 13.35
CA VAL A 21 -4.31 8.15 13.63
C VAL A 21 -3.38 7.74 12.50
N SER A 22 -2.62 8.72 12.00
CA SER A 22 -1.67 8.52 10.92
C SER A 22 -0.24 8.55 11.43
N TYR A 23 0.59 7.68 10.86
CA TYR A 23 1.98 7.50 11.22
C TYR A 23 2.86 7.59 9.97
N ASP A 24 4.09 8.04 10.13
CA ASP A 24 5.03 8.18 9.02
C ASP A 24 5.61 6.84 8.51
N SER A 25 5.38 5.75 9.26
CA SER A 25 5.73 4.39 8.82
C SER A 25 4.85 3.33 9.48
N TYR A 26 4.76 2.16 8.83
CA TYR A 26 4.10 0.99 9.42
C TYR A 26 4.78 0.52 10.71
N GLN A 27 6.12 0.66 10.84
CA GLN A 27 6.81 0.26 12.06
C GLN A 27 6.33 1.06 13.28
N ASN A 28 6.11 2.36 13.10
CA ASN A 28 5.59 3.22 14.16
C ASN A 28 4.13 2.88 14.50
N ALA A 29 3.28 2.71 13.48
CA ALA A 29 1.88 2.33 13.70
C ALA A 29 1.74 1.01 14.49
N ILE A 30 2.59 0.05 14.17
CA ILE A 30 2.64 -1.24 14.84
C ILE A 30 3.12 -1.17 16.28
N LEU A 31 4.14 -0.35 16.56
CA LEU A 31 4.63 -0.18 17.93
C LEU A 31 3.50 0.34 18.83
N GLU A 32 2.72 1.26 18.30
CA GLU A 32 1.56 1.83 18.98
C GLU A 32 0.43 0.83 19.15
N LEU A 33 0.21 -0.06 18.17
CA LEU A 33 -0.71 -1.19 18.31
C LEU A 33 -0.27 -2.13 19.44
N LYS A 34 1.02 -2.48 19.51
CA LYS A 34 1.56 -3.34 20.57
C LYS A 34 1.48 -2.69 21.95
N ASN A 35 1.60 -1.36 22.01
CA ASN A 35 1.45 -0.58 23.24
C ASN A 35 -0.03 -0.33 23.61
N GLY A 36 -1.00 -0.81 22.83
CA GLY A 36 -2.43 -0.63 23.08
C GLY A 36 -2.92 0.80 22.87
N ARG A 37 -2.19 1.63 22.11
CA ARG A 37 -2.57 3.02 21.82
C ARG A 37 -3.49 3.15 20.61
N ILE A 38 -3.54 2.11 19.77
CA ILE A 38 -4.49 1.95 18.68
C ILE A 38 -5.02 0.51 18.66
N ASP A 39 -6.22 0.32 18.12
CA ASP A 39 -6.87 -1.01 18.06
C ASP A 39 -6.55 -1.80 16.78
N GLY A 40 -6.04 -1.13 15.75
CA GLY A 40 -5.74 -1.78 14.48
C GLY A 40 -4.92 -0.91 13.52
N VAL A 41 -4.36 -1.57 12.50
CA VAL A 41 -3.65 -0.91 11.39
C VAL A 41 -4.34 -1.27 10.09
N PHE A 42 -4.70 -0.25 9.32
CA PHE A 42 -5.25 -0.38 7.98
C PHE A 42 -4.19 -0.01 6.93
N GLY A 43 -4.00 -0.88 5.94
CA GLY A 43 -2.91 -0.80 4.97
C GLY A 43 -2.92 -1.89 3.90
N ASP A 44 -1.98 -1.81 2.95
CA ASP A 44 -1.88 -2.75 1.82
C ASP A 44 -1.64 -4.19 2.27
N THR A 45 -2.44 -5.13 1.75
CA THR A 45 -2.40 -6.56 2.12
C THR A 45 -1.00 -7.16 2.06
N ALA A 46 -0.23 -6.88 1.01
CA ALA A 46 1.13 -7.42 0.87
C ALA A 46 2.08 -6.92 1.97
N VAL A 47 1.98 -5.63 2.33
CA VAL A 47 2.81 -5.01 3.37
C VAL A 47 2.44 -5.55 4.75
N VAL A 48 1.13 -5.62 5.03
CA VAL A 48 0.62 -6.17 6.30
C VAL A 48 0.99 -7.65 6.44
N ASN A 49 0.84 -8.46 5.38
CA ASN A 49 1.18 -9.88 5.41
C ASN A 49 2.68 -10.13 5.63
N GLU A 50 3.55 -9.39 4.96
CA GLU A 50 5.00 -9.50 5.18
C GLU A 50 5.36 -9.20 6.63
N TRP A 51 4.70 -8.20 7.21
CA TRP A 51 4.94 -7.82 8.59
C TRP A 51 4.42 -8.85 9.61
N LEU A 52 3.23 -9.41 9.37
CA LEU A 52 2.61 -10.42 10.23
C LEU A 52 3.47 -11.68 10.39
N LYS A 53 4.31 -12.02 9.40
CA LYS A 53 5.32 -13.11 9.51
C LYS A 53 6.19 -12.97 10.76
N ASN A 54 6.45 -11.74 11.21
CA ASN A 54 7.29 -11.43 12.37
C ASN A 54 6.49 -10.97 13.60
N SER A 55 5.15 -11.11 13.62
CA SER A 55 4.31 -10.72 14.75
C SER A 55 3.16 -11.72 14.97
N PRO A 56 3.48 -12.91 15.52
CA PRO A 56 2.54 -14.03 15.65
C PRO A 56 1.34 -13.75 16.57
N GLN A 57 1.41 -12.70 17.38
CA GLN A 57 0.32 -12.26 18.27
C GLN A 57 -0.73 -11.39 17.57
N LEU A 58 -0.55 -11.09 16.28
CA LEU A 58 -1.48 -10.29 15.50
C LEU A 58 -1.98 -11.09 14.30
N ALA A 59 -3.14 -10.71 13.81
CA ALA A 59 -3.82 -11.36 12.71
C ALA A 59 -4.53 -10.32 11.84
N PRO A 60 -4.77 -10.61 10.56
CA PRO A 60 -5.70 -9.83 9.76
C PRO A 60 -7.11 -9.99 10.35
N VAL A 61 -7.91 -8.93 10.28
CA VAL A 61 -9.29 -8.90 10.78
C VAL A 61 -10.23 -8.31 9.73
N GLY A 62 -11.44 -8.85 9.67
CA GLY A 62 -12.48 -8.41 8.72
C GLY A 62 -12.24 -8.85 7.28
N GLU A 63 -13.11 -8.35 6.40
CA GLU A 63 -13.04 -8.60 4.95
C GLU A 63 -12.08 -7.62 4.26
N HIS A 64 -11.53 -8.06 3.12
CA HIS A 64 -10.73 -7.17 2.28
C HIS A 64 -11.56 -6.00 1.76
N ILE A 65 -11.04 -4.78 1.94
CA ILE A 65 -11.65 -3.57 1.38
C ILE A 65 -11.18 -3.39 -0.05
N THR A 66 -12.14 -3.42 -0.98
CA THR A 66 -11.87 -3.42 -2.43
C THR A 66 -12.67 -2.34 -3.20
N ASP A 67 -13.15 -1.30 -2.49
CA ASP A 67 -13.91 -0.20 -3.10
C ASP A 67 -13.10 0.42 -4.27
N ALA A 68 -13.60 0.21 -5.49
CA ALA A 68 -12.93 0.60 -6.73
C ALA A 68 -12.78 2.11 -6.90
N GLN A 69 -13.48 2.93 -6.11
CA GLN A 69 -13.27 4.38 -6.09
C GLN A 69 -11.94 4.75 -5.39
N TYR A 70 -11.42 3.88 -4.51
CA TYR A 70 -10.24 4.15 -3.70
C TYR A 70 -9.08 3.19 -4.01
N PHE A 71 -9.39 1.98 -4.46
CA PHE A 71 -8.45 0.89 -4.68
C PHE A 71 -8.61 0.31 -6.09
N GLY A 72 -7.62 -0.50 -6.53
CA GLY A 72 -7.72 -1.22 -7.80
C GLY A 72 -7.32 -0.43 -9.06
N THR A 73 -6.91 0.83 -8.94
CA THR A 73 -6.38 1.62 -10.07
C THR A 73 -4.98 1.23 -10.52
N GLY A 74 -4.33 0.31 -9.79
CA GLY A 74 -2.93 -0.08 -9.99
C GLY A 74 -1.95 0.95 -9.42
N LEU A 75 -0.65 0.61 -9.50
CA LEU A 75 0.46 1.46 -9.06
C LEU A 75 1.10 2.17 -10.26
N GLY A 76 1.49 3.43 -10.06
CA GLY A 76 2.10 4.26 -11.11
C GLY A 76 3.32 5.04 -10.62
N ILE A 77 4.19 5.41 -11.56
CA ILE A 77 5.35 6.27 -11.27
C ILE A 77 4.92 7.73 -11.50
N ALA A 78 4.89 8.53 -10.43
CA ALA A 78 4.53 9.94 -10.52
C ALA A 78 5.70 10.79 -11.07
N VAL A 79 5.38 11.73 -11.96
CA VAL A 79 6.31 12.75 -12.46
C VAL A 79 5.68 14.14 -12.35
N ARG A 80 6.50 15.19 -12.42
CA ARG A 80 5.99 16.57 -12.48
C ARG A 80 5.07 16.74 -13.71
N PRO A 81 3.93 17.46 -13.60
CA PRO A 81 2.95 17.57 -14.69
C PRO A 81 3.52 18.05 -16.03
N ASN A 82 4.53 18.94 -16.00
CA ASN A 82 5.15 19.49 -17.19
C ASN A 82 6.34 18.66 -17.74
N ASN A 83 6.67 17.51 -17.14
CA ASN A 83 7.82 16.69 -17.54
C ASN A 83 7.42 15.50 -18.41
N LYS A 84 6.86 15.79 -19.58
CA LYS A 84 6.45 14.79 -20.59
C LYS A 84 7.63 13.90 -21.03
N ALA A 85 8.83 14.48 -21.16
CA ALA A 85 10.01 13.75 -21.60
C ALA A 85 10.42 12.62 -20.62
N LEU A 86 10.34 12.86 -19.31
CA LEU A 86 10.60 11.82 -18.32
C LEU A 86 9.49 10.76 -18.30
N LEU A 87 8.22 11.20 -18.39
CA LEU A 87 7.07 10.30 -18.47
C LEU A 87 7.24 9.28 -19.60
N ASP A 88 7.58 9.76 -20.79
CA ASP A 88 7.68 8.92 -21.98
C ASP A 88 8.84 7.92 -21.87
N LYS A 89 9.97 8.33 -21.29
CA LYS A 89 11.11 7.42 -21.02
C LYS A 89 10.75 6.33 -20.03
N LEU A 90 10.07 6.67 -18.93
CA LEU A 90 9.64 5.70 -17.92
C LEU A 90 8.63 4.72 -18.51
N ASN A 91 7.66 5.20 -19.28
CA ASN A 91 6.68 4.33 -19.93
C ASN A 91 7.34 3.39 -20.95
N ALA A 92 8.25 3.89 -21.78
CA ALA A 92 8.98 3.05 -22.74
C ALA A 92 9.80 1.96 -22.03
N ALA A 93 10.49 2.30 -20.93
CA ALA A 93 11.23 1.33 -20.12
C ALA A 93 10.30 0.28 -19.50
N LEU A 94 9.15 0.71 -18.93
CA LEU A 94 8.15 -0.21 -18.37
C LEU A 94 7.58 -1.17 -19.43
N THR A 95 7.34 -0.69 -20.66
CA THR A 95 6.91 -1.54 -21.77
C THR A 95 7.98 -2.56 -22.14
N ALA A 96 9.25 -2.16 -22.21
CA ALA A 96 10.35 -3.05 -22.54
C ALA A 96 10.53 -4.18 -21.50
N ILE A 97 10.58 -3.84 -20.20
CA ILE A 97 10.77 -4.85 -19.14
C ILE A 97 9.58 -5.79 -18.96
N LYS A 98 8.38 -5.36 -19.39
CA LYS A 98 7.20 -6.24 -19.43
C LYS A 98 7.28 -7.20 -20.60
N ALA A 99 7.76 -6.74 -21.75
CA ALA A 99 7.90 -7.56 -22.95
C ALA A 99 9.02 -8.61 -22.83
N ASP A 100 10.11 -8.30 -22.12
CA ASP A 100 11.26 -9.21 -21.97
C ASP A 100 11.17 -10.14 -20.74
N GLY A 101 10.11 -10.03 -19.94
CA GLY A 101 9.90 -10.87 -18.76
C GLY A 101 10.61 -10.42 -17.48
N THR A 102 11.44 -9.37 -17.54
CA THR A 102 12.11 -8.81 -16.35
C THR A 102 11.12 -8.38 -15.29
N TYR A 103 9.99 -7.76 -15.69
CA TYR A 103 8.92 -7.38 -14.77
C TYR A 103 8.36 -8.59 -14.01
N GLN A 104 8.12 -9.70 -14.72
CA GLN A 104 7.59 -10.92 -14.11
C GLN A 104 8.58 -11.49 -13.10
N ALA A 105 9.87 -11.58 -13.46
CA ALA A 105 10.91 -12.07 -12.56
C ALA A 105 11.02 -11.24 -11.27
N ILE A 106 10.83 -9.92 -11.35
CA ILE A 106 10.78 -9.03 -10.17
C ILE A 106 9.52 -9.32 -9.34
N SER A 107 8.36 -9.45 -9.99
CA SER A 107 7.10 -9.76 -9.32
C SER A 107 7.16 -11.07 -8.55
N ASP A 108 7.65 -12.14 -9.18
CA ASP A 108 7.74 -13.47 -8.57
C ASP A 108 8.68 -13.48 -7.36
N LYS A 109 9.75 -12.68 -7.40
CA LYS A 109 10.71 -12.56 -6.30
C LYS A 109 10.10 -11.92 -5.06
N TRP A 110 9.29 -10.87 -5.22
CA TRP A 110 8.80 -10.06 -4.11
C TRP A 110 7.38 -10.40 -3.67
N PHE A 111 6.60 -11.02 -4.54
CA PHE A 111 5.23 -11.44 -4.27
C PHE A 111 5.02 -12.93 -4.60
N PRO A 112 5.84 -13.85 -4.03
CA PRO A 112 5.56 -15.28 -4.16
C PRO A 112 4.21 -15.57 -3.48
N GLN A 113 3.32 -16.22 -4.22
CA GLN A 113 1.98 -16.65 -3.77
C GLN A 113 2.07 -17.54 -2.52
#